data_AF-Q5WKM3-F1
#
_entry.id   AF-Q5WKM3-F1
#
_cell.length_a   1.000
_cell.length_b   1.000
_cell.length_c   1.000
_cell.angle_alpha   90.00
_cell.angle_beta   90.00
_cell.angle_gamma   90.00
#
_symmetry.space_group_name_H-M   'P 1'
#
loop_
_entity.id
_entity.type
_entity.pdbx_description
1 polymer ?
#
loop_
_entity_poly.entity_id
_entity_poly.type
_entity_poly.pdbx_seq_one_letter_code
_entity_poly.pdbx_strand_id
1 'polypeptide(L)'
;MFSFRKSLKTFVKGQFCFLIMTLVLLLNAPYWHEPLTSWILILMLIQPGIFLLAFVDGFRTKKSVEIEPEERGNVFTFKGFLKSLWFLAPVLLFLTVVMWYADFDGGLPFPSGILAVFLMVNCSLSFLSFIMPSYALTFYAANAYDKSKTAWSEGFRYIAIYFCGLNSEIQNLLSRFPFYVQRPITLLLCIWYFLVLGGIINMFGL
;
A
#
# COMPACT_ATOMS: atom_id res chain seq x y z
N MET A 1 -15.81 19.26 12.15
CA MET A 1 -14.85 19.57 13.24
C MET A 1 -13.62 18.70 13.06
N PHE A 2 -12.42 19.29 13.09
CA PHE A 2 -11.16 18.56 12.98
C PHE A 2 -10.79 17.92 14.33
N SER A 3 -10.27 16.70 14.31
CA SER A 3 -9.88 15.93 15.49
C SER A 3 -8.39 15.62 15.43
N PHE A 4 -7.61 16.43 16.15
CA PHE A 4 -6.16 16.29 16.21
C PHE A 4 -5.71 14.90 16.68
N ARG A 5 -6.38 14.34 17.70
CA ARG A 5 -6.07 12.99 18.22
C ARG A 5 -6.21 11.90 17.14
N LYS A 6 -7.20 12.02 16.26
CA LYS A 6 -7.45 11.05 15.18
C LYS A 6 -6.37 11.17 14.09
N SER A 7 -6.12 12.41 13.66
CA SER A 7 -5.04 12.76 12.73
C SER A 7 -3.68 12.24 13.21
N LEU A 8 -3.32 12.48 14.48
CA LEU A 8 -2.06 12.04 15.07
C LEU A 8 -1.94 10.51 15.11
N LYS A 9 -3.03 9.79 15.43
CA LYS A 9 -3.04 8.32 15.42
C LYS A 9 -2.74 7.77 14.02
N THR A 10 -3.32 8.36 12.98
CA THR A 10 -3.09 7.98 11.59
C THR A 10 -1.69 8.36 11.13
N PHE A 11 -1.19 9.53 11.54
CA PHE A 11 0.20 9.92 11.31
C PHE A 11 1.18 8.89 11.89
N VAL A 12 1.05 8.53 13.17
CA VAL A 12 1.92 7.54 13.83
C VAL A 12 1.88 6.18 13.13
N LYS A 13 0.69 5.72 12.73
CA LYS A 13 0.55 4.48 11.94
C LYS A 13 1.25 4.58 10.58
N GLY A 14 1.10 5.71 9.89
CA GLY A 14 1.77 5.97 8.62
C GLY A 14 3.29 5.98 8.77
N GLN A 15 3.82 6.61 9.82
CA GLN A 15 5.26 6.60 10.12
C GLN A 15 5.80 5.20 10.40
N PHE A 16 5.02 4.35 11.07
CA PHE A 16 5.40 2.95 11.28
C PHE A 16 5.48 2.18 9.96
N CYS A 17 4.50 2.37 9.06
CA CYS A 17 4.53 1.78 7.72
C CYS A 17 5.74 2.28 6.92
N PHE A 18 6.00 3.59 6.95
CA PHE A 18 7.17 4.19 6.32
C PHE A 18 8.47 3.58 6.83
N LEU A 19 8.62 3.43 8.15
CA LEU A 19 9.81 2.82 8.75
C LEU A 19 10.04 1.40 8.22
N ILE A 20 8.97 0.59 8.08
CA ILE A 20 9.07 -0.74 7.47
C ILE A 20 9.53 -0.65 6.01
N MET A 21 8.92 0.22 5.21
CA MET A 21 9.30 0.42 3.80
C MET A 21 10.76 0.88 3.67
N THR A 22 11.21 1.80 4.52
CA THR A 22 12.60 2.27 4.57
C THR A 22 13.56 1.16 4.96
N LEU A 23 13.22 0.32 5.95
CA LEU A 23 14.05 -0.83 6.31
C LEU A 23 14.21 -1.79 5.13
N VAL A 24 13.13 -2.07 4.39
CA VAL A 24 13.18 -2.91 3.17
C VAL A 24 14.13 -2.32 2.13
N LEU A 25 14.07 -1.00 1.89
CA LEU A 25 14.98 -0.34 0.94
C LEU A 25 16.44 -0.37 1.41
N LEU A 26 16.68 -0.20 2.72
CA LEU A 26 18.01 -0.19 3.32
C LEU A 26 18.73 -1.54 3.23
N LEU A 27 17.99 -2.66 3.15
CA LEU A 27 18.59 -3.97 2.90
C LEU A 27 19.38 -4.01 1.59
N ASN A 28 19.00 -3.18 0.62
CA ASN A 28 19.68 -3.03 -0.66
C ASN A 28 20.42 -1.70 -0.81
N ALA A 29 20.76 -1.03 0.31
CA ALA A 29 21.55 0.21 0.28
C ALA A 29 22.88 0.11 -0.51
N PRO A 30 23.61 -1.04 -0.51
CA PRO A 30 24.82 -1.19 -1.32
C PRO A 30 24.58 -1.11 -2.84
N TYR A 31 23.35 -1.33 -3.30
CA TYR A 31 22.97 -1.33 -4.71
C TYR A 31 22.39 0.01 -5.17
N TRP A 32 22.34 1.03 -4.31
CA TRP A 32 21.86 2.35 -4.68
C TRP A 32 22.86 3.07 -5.58
N HIS A 33 22.38 3.67 -6.67
CA HIS A 33 23.22 4.38 -7.63
C HIS A 33 23.84 5.64 -7.03
N GLU A 34 23.01 6.48 -6.38
CA GLU A 34 23.42 7.72 -5.74
C GLU A 34 22.88 7.82 -4.30
N PRO A 35 23.67 7.41 -3.28
CA PRO A 35 23.17 7.28 -1.91
C PRO A 35 22.55 8.56 -1.33
N LEU A 36 23.10 9.74 -1.63
CA LEU A 36 22.59 11.02 -1.13
C LEU A 36 21.21 11.33 -1.73
N THR A 37 21.05 11.14 -3.04
CA THR A 37 19.78 11.30 -3.75
C THR A 37 18.73 10.31 -3.23
N SER A 38 19.12 9.06 -2.99
CA SER A 38 18.27 8.02 -2.40
C SER A 38 17.75 8.39 -1.00
N TRP A 39 18.60 8.97 -0.15
CA TRP A 39 18.20 9.44 1.17
C TRP A 39 17.22 10.61 1.10
N ILE A 40 17.47 11.58 0.21
CA ILE A 40 16.53 12.68 -0.03
C ILE A 40 15.19 12.12 -0.50
N LEU A 41 15.21 11.12 -1.39
CA LEU A 41 14.01 10.46 -1.89
C LEU A 41 13.19 9.83 -0.78
N ILE A 42 13.83 9.02 0.06
CA ILE A 42 13.17 8.35 1.18
C ILE A 42 12.53 9.37 2.13
N LEU A 43 13.24 10.45 2.48
CA LEU A 43 12.76 11.45 3.44
C LEU A 43 11.72 12.40 2.85
N MET A 44 11.92 12.89 1.62
CA MET A 44 11.11 13.98 1.06
C MET A 44 9.92 13.48 0.24
N LEU A 45 10.04 12.34 -0.44
CA LEU A 45 8.98 11.87 -1.32
C LEU A 45 7.91 11.07 -0.58
N ILE A 46 8.24 10.33 0.48
CA ILE A 46 7.23 9.48 1.14
C ILE A 46 6.39 10.24 2.19
N GLN A 47 6.99 11.23 2.87
CA GLN A 47 6.33 12.00 3.93
C GLN A 47 5.05 12.76 3.50
N PRO A 48 4.99 13.44 2.33
CA PRO A 48 3.82 14.18 1.90
C PRO A 48 2.54 13.35 1.85
N GLY A 49 2.64 12.09 1.40
CA GLY A 49 1.50 11.16 1.38
C GLY A 49 0.95 10.89 2.78
N ILE A 50 1.83 10.61 3.75
CA ILE A 50 1.45 10.35 5.15
C ILE A 50 0.79 11.59 5.78
N PHE A 51 1.36 12.78 5.53
CA PHE A 51 0.79 14.03 6.01
C PHE A 51 -0.59 14.29 5.42
N LEU A 52 -0.76 14.09 4.11
CA LEU A 52 -2.04 14.24 3.45
C LEU A 52 -3.09 13.30 4.06
N LEU A 53 -2.75 12.02 4.26
CA LEU A 53 -3.66 11.05 4.87
C LEU A 53 -4.03 11.39 6.31
N ALA A 54 -3.03 11.76 7.12
CA ALA A 54 -3.27 12.18 8.50
C ALA A 54 -4.15 13.43 8.57
N PHE A 55 -3.94 14.38 7.67
CA PHE A 55 -4.75 15.60 7.58
C PHE A 55 -6.20 15.26 7.22
N VAL A 56 -6.42 14.47 6.19
CA VAL A 56 -7.78 14.09 5.76
C VAL A 56 -8.49 13.28 6.86
N ASP A 57 -7.82 12.34 7.52
CA ASP A 57 -8.42 11.55 8.59
C ASP A 57 -8.87 12.40 9.81
N GLY A 58 -8.22 13.53 10.02
CA GLY A 58 -8.56 14.46 11.09
C GLY A 58 -9.96 15.05 10.96
N PHE A 59 -10.52 15.18 9.75
CA PHE A 59 -11.86 15.72 9.58
C PHE A 59 -12.94 14.71 9.99
N ARG A 60 -13.84 15.14 10.88
CA ARG A 60 -15.06 14.39 11.19
C ARG A 60 -16.11 14.66 10.12
N THR A 61 -16.50 13.60 9.41
CA THR A 61 -17.56 13.58 8.40
C THR A 61 -18.79 12.87 8.97
N LYS A 62 -20.00 13.30 8.57
CA LYS A 62 -21.26 12.65 8.97
C LYS A 62 -21.52 11.33 8.24
N LYS A 63 -20.96 11.19 7.03
CA LYS A 63 -21.11 9.99 6.19
C LYS A 63 -20.28 8.85 6.78
N SER A 64 -20.90 7.68 6.94
CA SER A 64 -20.22 6.44 7.28
C SER A 64 -19.30 6.01 6.14
N VAL A 65 -18.41 5.11 6.49
CA VAL A 65 -17.43 4.49 5.61
C VAL A 65 -18.14 3.51 4.68
N GLU A 66 -17.65 3.32 3.45
CA GLU A 66 -18.24 2.35 2.51
C GLU A 66 -18.06 0.90 2.98
N ILE A 67 -16.88 0.54 3.49
CA ILE A 67 -16.64 -0.76 4.13
C ILE A 67 -16.82 -0.59 5.64
N GLU A 68 -17.90 -1.14 6.18
CA GLU A 68 -18.19 -1.06 7.62
C GLU A 68 -17.26 -1.96 8.45
N PRO A 69 -16.97 -1.60 9.72
CA PRO A 69 -16.14 -2.42 10.60
C PRO A 69 -16.67 -3.84 10.81
N GLU A 70 -17.97 -4.04 10.68
CA GLU A 70 -18.64 -5.35 10.82
C GLU A 70 -18.35 -6.28 9.64
N GLU A 71 -18.23 -5.74 8.42
CA GLU A 71 -17.80 -6.50 7.25
C GLU A 71 -16.35 -6.97 7.38
N ARG A 72 -15.52 -6.21 8.13
CA ARG A 72 -14.15 -6.59 8.51
C ARG A 72 -14.08 -7.62 9.62
N GLY A 73 -15.10 -8.46 9.78
CA GLY A 73 -15.27 -9.41 10.89
C GLY A 73 -14.03 -10.27 11.21
N ASN A 74 -14.14 -11.18 12.19
CA ASN A 74 -12.98 -11.93 12.70
C ASN A 74 -12.45 -13.03 11.73
N VAL A 75 -12.20 -12.67 10.48
CA VAL A 75 -11.71 -13.53 9.40
C VAL A 75 -10.23 -13.85 9.57
N PHE A 76 -9.48 -12.97 10.25
CA PHE A 76 -8.07 -13.17 10.54
C PHE A 76 -7.88 -14.12 11.71
N THR A 77 -7.33 -15.30 11.44
CA THR A 77 -6.99 -16.28 12.46
C THR A 77 -5.55 -16.74 12.27
N PHE A 78 -4.84 -17.03 13.36
CA PHE A 78 -3.46 -17.53 13.29
C PHE A 78 -3.37 -18.85 12.50
N LYS A 79 -4.39 -19.70 12.61
CA LYS A 79 -4.51 -20.93 11.81
C LYS A 79 -4.70 -20.64 10.32
N GLY A 80 -5.43 -19.58 9.97
CA GLY A 80 -5.57 -19.08 8.59
C GLY A 80 -4.24 -18.58 8.04
N PHE A 81 -3.48 -17.82 8.83
CA PHE A 81 -2.13 -17.39 8.50
C PHE A 81 -1.18 -18.57 8.24
N LEU A 82 -1.15 -19.57 9.11
CA LEU A 82 -0.31 -20.75 8.88
C LEU A 82 -0.70 -21.52 7.61
N LYS A 83 -2.00 -21.56 7.27
CA LYS A 83 -2.47 -22.14 6.01
C LYS A 83 -2.06 -21.30 4.80
N SER A 84 -2.08 -19.97 4.92
CA SER A 84 -1.72 -19.08 3.82
C SER A 84 -0.25 -19.21 3.44
N LEU A 85 0.64 -19.59 4.37
CA LEU A 85 2.05 -19.85 4.07
C LEU A 85 2.27 -20.90 2.98
N TRP A 86 1.40 -21.92 2.87
CA TRP A 86 1.48 -22.90 1.79
C TRP A 86 1.27 -22.29 0.40
N PHE A 87 0.59 -21.16 0.32
CA PHE A 87 0.40 -20.40 -0.91
C PHE A 87 1.40 -19.25 -1.06
N LEU A 88 1.66 -18.52 0.03
CA LEU A 88 2.56 -17.37 0.05
C LEU A 88 4.02 -17.77 -0.17
N ALA A 89 4.48 -18.92 0.35
CA ALA A 89 5.87 -19.34 0.21
C ALA A 89 6.25 -19.62 -1.26
N PRO A 90 5.47 -20.37 -2.06
CA PRO A 90 5.70 -20.47 -3.51
C PRO A 90 5.69 -19.13 -4.23
N VAL A 91 4.76 -18.22 -3.87
CA VAL A 91 4.67 -16.89 -4.48
C VAL A 91 5.91 -16.05 -4.16
N LEU A 92 6.36 -16.05 -2.90
CA LEU A 92 7.57 -15.36 -2.48
C LEU A 92 8.80 -15.96 -3.15
N LEU A 93 8.91 -17.29 -3.21
CA LEU A 93 10.03 -17.96 -3.89
C LEU A 93 10.05 -17.64 -5.39
N PHE A 94 8.89 -17.65 -6.05
CA PHE A 94 8.77 -17.22 -7.45
C PHE A 94 9.22 -15.77 -7.63
N LEU A 95 8.75 -14.85 -6.78
CA LEU A 95 9.16 -13.44 -6.83
C LEU A 95 10.66 -13.27 -6.57
N THR A 96 11.24 -14.01 -5.62
CA THR A 96 12.67 -14.00 -5.35
C THR A 96 13.46 -14.46 -6.57
N VAL A 97 13.07 -15.57 -7.20
CA VAL A 97 13.76 -16.10 -8.39
C VAL A 97 13.64 -15.14 -9.57
N VAL A 98 12.44 -14.62 -9.85
CA VAL A 98 12.21 -13.68 -10.97
C VAL A 98 13.01 -12.39 -10.77
N MET A 99 13.00 -11.82 -9.57
CA MET A 99 13.75 -10.59 -9.28
C MET A 99 15.25 -10.84 -9.28
N TRP A 100 15.72 -12.00 -8.82
CA TRP A 100 17.13 -12.39 -8.90
C TRP A 100 17.62 -12.49 -10.34
N TYR A 101 16.84 -13.11 -11.23
CA TYR A 101 17.17 -13.16 -12.66
C TYR A 101 17.08 -11.78 -13.32
N ALA A 102 16.16 -10.93 -12.89
CA ALA A 102 16.07 -9.56 -13.38
C ALA A 102 17.28 -8.69 -12.94
N ASP A 103 17.82 -8.94 -11.74
CA ASP A 103 18.98 -8.21 -11.17
C ASP A 103 20.25 -8.35 -12.04
N PHE A 104 20.44 -9.50 -12.70
CA PHE A 104 21.60 -9.72 -13.59
C PHE A 104 21.70 -8.75 -14.77
N ASP A 105 20.57 -8.20 -15.24
CA ASP A 105 20.51 -7.22 -16.33
C ASP A 105 20.26 -5.78 -15.80
N GLY A 106 20.47 -5.54 -14.49
CA GLY A 106 20.26 -4.25 -13.85
C GLY A 106 18.86 -4.06 -13.24
N GLY A 107 18.13 -5.13 -12.96
CA GLY A 107 16.79 -5.10 -12.36
C GLY A 107 16.74 -4.60 -10.92
N LEU A 108 15.52 -4.56 -10.35
CA LEU A 108 15.31 -4.14 -8.96
C LEU A 108 15.69 -5.27 -7.98
N PRO A 109 16.64 -5.04 -7.06
CA PRO A 109 17.10 -6.09 -6.16
C PRO A 109 16.01 -6.50 -5.17
N PHE A 110 15.95 -7.79 -4.84
CA PHE A 110 15.06 -8.31 -3.80
C PHE A 110 15.60 -7.91 -2.41
N PRO A 111 14.78 -7.48 -1.44
CA PRO A 111 13.32 -7.36 -1.45
C PRO A 111 12.76 -6.01 -1.93
N SER A 112 13.61 -5.04 -2.31
CA SER A 112 13.17 -3.71 -2.78
C SER A 112 12.26 -3.78 -4.02
N GLY A 113 12.46 -4.76 -4.89
CA GLY A 113 11.56 -5.04 -6.03
C GLY A 113 10.12 -5.35 -5.61
N ILE A 114 9.90 -6.05 -4.47
CA ILE A 114 8.53 -6.28 -3.95
C ILE A 114 7.87 -4.94 -3.59
N LEU A 115 8.64 -4.00 -3.03
CA LEU A 115 8.12 -2.68 -2.67
C LEU A 115 7.70 -1.89 -3.91
N ALA A 116 8.47 -1.99 -5.01
CA ALA A 116 8.10 -1.39 -6.28
C ALA A 116 6.82 -2.00 -6.85
N VAL A 117 6.66 -3.34 -6.80
CA VAL A 117 5.41 -4.00 -7.19
C VAL A 117 4.24 -3.56 -6.30
N PHE A 118 4.45 -3.46 -4.98
CA PHE A 118 3.47 -2.93 -4.04
C PHE A 118 3.01 -1.52 -4.42
N LEU A 119 3.94 -0.61 -4.72
CA LEU A 119 3.61 0.75 -5.14
C LEU A 119 2.94 0.78 -6.51
N MET A 120 3.36 -0.06 -7.45
CA MET A 120 2.77 -0.18 -8.78
C MET A 120 1.31 -0.62 -8.69
N VAL A 121 1.00 -1.66 -7.90
CA VAL A 121 -0.39 -2.10 -7.71
C VAL A 121 -1.23 -1.01 -7.04
N ASN A 122 -0.71 -0.34 -6.01
CA ASN A 122 -1.43 0.77 -5.38
C ASN A 122 -1.62 1.97 -6.34
N CYS A 123 -0.65 2.25 -7.21
CA CYS A 123 -0.77 3.27 -8.25
C CYS A 123 -1.90 2.93 -9.24
N SER A 124 -1.93 1.69 -9.75
CA SER A 124 -2.98 1.21 -10.66
C SER A 124 -4.36 1.25 -9.99
N LEU A 125 -4.46 0.84 -8.73
CA LEU A 125 -5.71 0.90 -7.97
C LEU A 125 -6.14 2.33 -7.64
N SER A 126 -5.20 3.24 -7.37
CA SER A 126 -5.51 4.65 -7.17
C SER A 126 -6.06 5.27 -8.47
N PHE A 127 -5.49 4.91 -9.63
CA PHE A 127 -6.02 5.31 -10.93
C PHE A 127 -7.43 4.74 -11.18
N LEU A 128 -7.63 3.45 -10.88
CA LEU A 128 -8.96 2.83 -10.94
C LEU A 128 -9.94 3.55 -10.02
N SER A 129 -9.51 3.93 -8.82
CA SER A 129 -10.33 4.64 -7.84
C SER A 129 -10.68 6.06 -8.28
N PHE A 130 -9.82 6.70 -9.09
CA PHE A 130 -10.09 7.99 -9.72
C PHE A 130 -11.25 7.91 -10.74
N ILE A 131 -11.51 6.75 -11.32
CA ILE A 131 -12.64 6.55 -12.24
C ILE A 131 -13.83 5.94 -11.46
N MET A 132 -13.62 4.80 -10.80
CA MET A 132 -14.63 3.98 -10.13
C MET A 132 -14.21 3.64 -8.68
N PRO A 133 -14.40 4.56 -7.72
CA PRO A 133 -13.91 4.40 -6.34
C PRO A 133 -14.58 3.24 -5.61
N SER A 134 -15.90 3.09 -5.74
CA SER A 134 -16.64 2.01 -5.09
C SER A 134 -16.25 0.64 -5.63
N TYR A 135 -15.90 0.52 -6.92
CA TYR A 135 -15.45 -0.74 -7.49
C TYR A 135 -14.11 -1.20 -6.88
N ALA A 136 -13.16 -0.28 -6.71
CA ALA A 136 -11.88 -0.59 -6.08
C ALA A 136 -12.05 -1.04 -4.61
N LEU A 137 -13.01 -0.47 -3.89
CA LEU A 137 -13.35 -0.86 -2.52
C LEU A 137 -14.02 -2.23 -2.45
N THR A 138 -15.02 -2.49 -3.30
CA THR A 138 -15.70 -3.78 -3.37
C THR A 138 -14.75 -4.90 -3.80
N PHE A 139 -13.86 -4.63 -4.75
CA PHE A 139 -12.82 -5.58 -5.18
C PHE A 139 -11.92 -5.96 -4.00
N TYR A 140 -11.46 -4.99 -3.22
CA TYR A 140 -10.68 -5.28 -2.02
C TYR A 140 -11.50 -6.06 -0.99
N ALA A 141 -12.72 -5.64 -0.69
CA ALA A 141 -13.56 -6.30 0.31
C ALA A 141 -13.84 -7.77 -0.06
N ALA A 142 -14.12 -8.05 -1.33
CA ALA A 142 -14.37 -9.39 -1.83
C ALA A 142 -13.16 -10.33 -1.67
N ASN A 143 -11.93 -9.82 -1.76
CA ASN A 143 -10.72 -10.62 -1.63
C ASN A 143 -10.18 -10.66 -0.18
N ALA A 144 -10.22 -9.52 0.52
CA ALA A 144 -9.66 -9.37 1.87
C ALA A 144 -10.61 -9.88 2.97
N TYR A 145 -11.91 -9.95 2.72
CA TYR A 145 -12.91 -10.42 3.69
C TYR A 145 -13.72 -11.61 3.19
N ASP A 146 -13.22 -12.33 2.17
CA ASP A 146 -13.81 -13.63 1.80
C ASP A 146 -13.86 -14.56 3.02
N LYS A 147 -15.02 -15.14 3.28
CA LYS A 147 -15.27 -16.01 4.45
C LYS A 147 -14.78 -17.44 4.24
N SER A 148 -14.39 -17.81 3.02
CA SER A 148 -13.90 -19.14 2.74
C SER A 148 -12.55 -19.42 3.43
N LYS A 149 -12.37 -20.64 3.96
CA LYS A 149 -11.21 -21.03 4.81
C LYS A 149 -10.22 -21.98 4.12
N THR A 150 -10.13 -21.87 2.80
CA THR A 150 -9.22 -22.66 1.97
C THR A 150 -7.81 -22.08 2.04
N ALA A 151 -6.76 -22.87 1.76
CA ALA A 151 -5.39 -22.34 1.73
C ALA A 151 -5.23 -21.21 0.68
N TRP A 152 -5.94 -21.35 -0.45
CA TRP A 152 -5.97 -20.38 -1.54
C TRP A 152 -6.65 -19.07 -1.13
N SER A 153 -7.83 -19.13 -0.52
CA SER A 153 -8.55 -17.94 -0.05
C SER A 153 -7.81 -17.21 1.07
N GLU A 154 -7.24 -17.95 2.03
CA GLU A 154 -6.37 -17.36 3.05
C GLU A 154 -5.14 -16.71 2.41
N GLY A 155 -4.49 -17.39 1.46
CA GLY A 155 -3.37 -16.86 0.66
C GLY A 155 -3.70 -15.54 -0.04
N PHE A 156 -4.77 -15.51 -0.82
CA PHE A 156 -5.23 -14.32 -1.52
C PHE A 156 -5.65 -13.21 -0.57
N ARG A 157 -6.21 -13.55 0.60
CA ARG A 157 -6.55 -12.55 1.62
C ARG A 157 -5.34 -11.73 2.04
N TYR A 158 -4.23 -12.40 2.35
CA TYR A 158 -3.00 -11.72 2.77
C TYR A 158 -2.32 -10.97 1.61
N ILE A 159 -2.37 -11.48 0.39
CA ILE A 159 -1.90 -10.77 -0.81
C ILE A 159 -2.73 -9.50 -1.04
N ALA A 160 -4.06 -9.59 -0.97
CA ALA A 160 -4.95 -8.45 -1.14
C ALA A 160 -4.72 -7.38 -0.05
N ILE A 161 -4.49 -7.79 1.20
CA ILE A 161 -4.12 -6.86 2.27
C ILE A 161 -2.78 -6.18 1.96
N TYR A 162 -1.78 -6.95 1.56
CA TYR A 162 -0.46 -6.41 1.27
C TYR A 162 -0.51 -5.44 0.08
N PHE A 163 -0.99 -5.89 -1.08
CA PHE A 163 -0.93 -5.10 -2.32
C PHE A 163 -2.04 -4.05 -2.46
N CYS A 164 -3.24 -4.30 -1.94
CA CYS A 164 -4.39 -3.42 -2.14
C CYS A 164 -4.78 -2.64 -0.88
N GLY A 165 -4.37 -3.12 0.30
CA GLY A 165 -4.85 -2.60 1.58
C GLY A 165 -4.59 -1.11 1.80
N LEU A 166 -3.42 -0.60 1.37
CA LEU A 166 -3.10 0.82 1.52
C LEU A 166 -4.08 1.69 0.72
N ASN A 167 -4.19 1.47 -0.61
CA ASN A 167 -5.13 2.24 -1.41
C ASN A 167 -6.58 2.06 -0.92
N SER A 168 -7.00 0.85 -0.57
CA SER A 168 -8.37 0.62 -0.10
C SER A 168 -8.67 1.35 1.20
N GLU A 169 -7.78 1.37 2.20
CA GLU A 169 -8.00 2.16 3.43
C GLU A 169 -8.11 3.66 3.13
N ILE A 170 -7.28 4.16 2.22
CA ILE A 170 -7.33 5.56 1.77
C ILE A 170 -8.67 5.86 1.10
N GLN A 171 -9.08 5.08 0.10
CA GLN A 171 -10.34 5.33 -0.62
C GLN A 171 -11.55 5.20 0.31
N ASN A 172 -11.48 4.28 1.27
CA ASN A 172 -12.52 4.08 2.28
C ASN A 172 -12.62 5.26 3.25
N LEU A 173 -11.52 5.98 3.45
CA LEU A 173 -11.48 7.22 4.21
C LEU A 173 -11.98 8.41 3.38
N LEU A 174 -11.61 8.47 2.09
CA LEU A 174 -12.03 9.51 1.16
C LEU A 174 -13.52 9.41 0.77
N SER A 175 -14.11 8.22 0.78
CA SER A 175 -15.53 8.01 0.44
C SER A 175 -16.50 8.73 1.38
N ARG A 176 -16.02 9.16 2.55
CA ARG A 176 -16.77 9.98 3.51
C ARG A 176 -16.90 11.45 3.08
N PHE A 177 -16.02 11.90 2.19
CA PHE A 177 -15.99 13.26 1.68
C PHE A 177 -16.86 13.38 0.42
N PRO A 178 -17.33 14.59 0.11
CA PRO A 178 -18.02 14.83 -1.14
C PRO A 178 -17.06 14.70 -2.34
N PHE A 179 -17.63 14.42 -3.51
CA PHE A 179 -16.90 14.14 -4.75
C PHE A 179 -15.80 15.17 -5.08
N TYR A 180 -16.09 16.46 -4.87
CA TYR A 180 -15.17 17.57 -5.17
C TYR A 180 -13.94 17.61 -4.26
N VAL A 181 -13.97 16.96 -3.08
CA VAL A 181 -12.79 16.79 -2.20
C VAL A 181 -12.11 15.45 -2.48
N GLN A 182 -12.90 14.39 -2.68
CA GLN A 182 -12.40 13.05 -2.93
C GLN A 182 -11.53 12.99 -4.21
N ARG A 183 -12.02 13.53 -5.34
CA ARG A 183 -11.32 13.39 -6.64
C ARG A 183 -9.95 14.08 -6.67
N PRO A 184 -9.79 15.34 -6.23
CA PRO A 184 -8.47 15.96 -6.20
C PRO A 184 -7.49 15.21 -5.29
N ILE A 185 -7.93 14.72 -4.14
CA ILE A 185 -7.04 13.99 -3.22
C ILE A 185 -6.63 12.64 -3.82
N THR A 186 -7.55 11.90 -4.43
CA THR A 186 -7.21 10.66 -5.15
C THR A 186 -6.24 10.92 -6.30
N LEU A 187 -6.40 12.03 -7.04
CA LEU A 187 -5.46 12.42 -8.09
C LEU A 187 -4.07 12.76 -7.53
N LEU A 188 -4.00 13.54 -6.44
CA LEU A 188 -2.74 13.85 -5.76
C LEU A 188 -2.05 12.58 -5.28
N LEU A 189 -2.80 11.60 -4.78
CA LEU A 189 -2.25 10.30 -4.40
C LEU A 189 -1.75 9.50 -5.59
N CYS A 190 -2.44 9.50 -6.74
CA CYS A 190 -1.93 8.88 -7.97
C CYS A 190 -0.58 9.49 -8.38
N ILE A 191 -0.50 10.83 -8.43
CA ILE A 191 0.73 11.54 -8.78
C ILE A 191 1.83 11.18 -7.79
N TRP A 192 1.51 11.17 -6.49
CA TRP A 192 2.43 10.79 -5.44
C TRP A 192 2.95 9.35 -5.61
N TYR A 193 2.08 8.37 -5.84
CA TYR A 193 2.51 6.98 -6.09
C TYR A 193 3.43 6.88 -7.30
N PHE A 194 3.11 7.59 -8.39
CA PHE A 194 3.93 7.60 -9.59
C PHE A 194 5.33 8.19 -9.34
N LEU A 195 5.40 9.32 -8.63
CA LEU A 195 6.66 9.96 -8.27
C LEU A 195 7.51 9.10 -7.32
N VAL A 196 6.89 8.47 -6.31
CA VAL A 196 7.61 7.58 -5.38
C VAL A 196 8.10 6.33 -6.11
N LEU A 197 7.27 5.74 -6.99
CA LEU A 197 7.66 4.58 -7.79
C LEU A 197 8.83 4.90 -8.72
N GLY A 198 8.71 5.97 -9.53
CA GLY A 198 9.79 6.42 -10.41
C GLY A 198 11.06 6.77 -9.64
N GLY A 199 10.90 7.34 -8.44
CA GLY A 199 11.99 7.60 -7.52
C GLY A 199 12.73 6.35 -7.06
N ILE A 200 12.00 5.31 -6.66
CA ILE A 200 12.59 4.03 -6.24
C ILE A 200 13.24 3.32 -7.43
N ILE A 201 12.67 3.40 -8.63
CA ILE A 201 13.28 2.82 -9.84
C ILE A 201 14.61 3.55 -10.15
N ASN A 202 14.59 4.88 -10.17
CA ASN A 202 15.78 5.70 -10.40
C ASN A 202 16.88 5.49 -9.33
N MET A 203 16.48 5.20 -8.08
CA MET A 203 17.43 4.87 -6.99
C MET A 203 18.35 3.69 -7.33
N PHE A 204 17.89 2.75 -8.17
CA PHE A 204 18.67 1.61 -8.64
C PHE A 204 19.25 1.80 -10.05
N GLY A 205 19.14 3.00 -10.63
CA GLY A 205 19.71 3.33 -11.95
C GLY A 205 18.88 2.83 -13.14
N LEU A 206 17.58 2.59 -12.93
CA LEU A 206 16.60 2.14 -13.94
C LEU A 206 15.70 3.28 -14.44
#